data_AF-A0A1N6UU79-F1
#
_entry.id   AF-A0A1N6UU79-F1
#
_cell.length_a   1.000
_cell.length_b   1.000
_cell.length_c   1.000
_cell.angle_alpha   90.00
_cell.angle_beta   90.00
_cell.angle_gamma   90.00
#
_symmetry.space_group_name_H-M   'P 1'
#
loop_
_entity.id
_entity.type
_entity.pdbx_description
1 polymer ?
#
loop_
_entity_poly.entity_id
_entity_poly.type
_entity_poly.pdbx_seq_one_letter_code
_entity_poly.pdbx_strand_id
1 'polypeptide(L)' 'MRLPDARLLKHRLHDAFNRHDPDEVIQCHSQDAVLVTPAGVAEGHEQIASYYDDLFRAFPACA' A
#
# COMPACT_ATOMS: atom_id res chain seq x y z
N MET A 1 -22.21 1.35 -4.82
CA MET A 1 -20.85 0.98 -5.30
C MET A 1 -20.63 -0.49 -4.94
N ARG A 2 -20.42 -1.39 -5.91
CA ARG A 2 -20.06 -2.78 -5.59
C ARG A 2 -18.55 -2.76 -5.28
N LEU A 3 -18.17 -3.12 -4.06
CA LEU A 3 -16.77 -3.30 -3.71
C LEU A 3 -16.14 -4.28 -4.72
N PRO A 4 -14.94 -3.98 -5.26
CA PRO A 4 -14.23 -4.95 -6.07
C PRO A 4 -14.11 -6.25 -5.28
N ASP A 5 -14.10 -7.37 -5.98
CA ASP A 5 -13.81 -8.66 -5.36
C ASP A 5 -12.55 -8.50 -4.50
N ALA A 6 -12.65 -8.80 -3.20
CA ALA A 6 -11.57 -8.60 -2.25
C ALA A 6 -10.28 -9.32 -2.71
N ARG A 7 -10.42 -10.43 -3.43
CA ARG A 7 -9.29 -11.15 -4.02
C ARG A 7 -8.64 -10.38 -5.15
N LEU A 8 -9.44 -9.76 -6.02
CA LEU A 8 -8.94 -8.92 -7.11
C LEU A 8 -8.23 -7.68 -6.56
N LEU A 9 -8.83 -7.02 -5.56
CA LEU A 9 -8.21 -5.87 -4.90
C LEU A 9 -6.87 -6.26 -4.26
N LYS A 10 -6.80 -7.42 -3.60
CA LYS A 10 -5.55 -7.89 -3.01
C LYS A 10 -4.49 -8.25 -4.06
N HIS A 11 -4.87 -8.81 -5.21
CA HIS A 11 -3.92 -9.03 -6.31
C HIS A 11 -3.37 -7.70 -6.83
N ARG A 12 -4.22 -6.71 -7.09
CA ARG A 12 -3.78 -5.38 -7.53
C ARG A 12 -2.80 -4.74 -6.53
N LEU A 13 -3.12 -4.79 -5.24
CA LEU A 13 -2.22 -4.30 -4.19
C LEU A 13 -0.87 -5.04 -4.20
N HIS A 14 -0.88 -6.35 -4.38
CA HIS A 14 0.34 -7.14 -4.44
C HIS A 14 1.19 -6.80 -5.68
N ASP A 15 0.56 -6.64 -6.83
CA ASP A 15 1.24 -6.29 -8.08
C ASP A 15 1.86 -4.89 -8.00
N ALA A 16 1.15 -3.92 -7.43
CA ALA A 16 1.67 -2.57 -7.19
C ALA A 16 2.82 -2.56 -6.18
N PHE A 17 2.68 -3.34 -5.10
CA PHE A 17 3.72 -3.49 -4.09
C PHE A 17 5.00 -4.08 -4.69
N ASN A 18 4.93 -5.15 -5.48
CA ASN A 18 6.11 -5.77 -6.10
C ASN A 18 6.74 -4.87 -7.16
N ARG A 19 5.98 -3.99 -7.82
CA ARG A 19 6.59 -2.97 -8.71
C ARG A 19 7.24 -1.81 -7.96
N HIS A 20 7.16 -1.78 -6.63
CA HIS A 20 7.54 -0.63 -5.81
C HIS A 20 6.84 0.65 -6.27
N ASP A 21 5.53 0.57 -6.57
CA ASP A 21 4.70 1.68 -7.03
C ASP A 21 3.78 2.20 -5.89
N PRO A 22 4.26 3.15 -5.07
CA PRO A 22 3.51 3.65 -3.91
C PRO A 22 2.22 4.37 -4.32
N ASP A 23 2.21 5.02 -5.49
CA ASP A 23 1.03 5.70 -6.02
C ASP A 23 -0.07 4.69 -6.38
N GLU A 24 0.25 3.54 -6.95
CA GLU A 24 -0.76 2.52 -7.21
C GLU A 24 -1.17 1.76 -5.94
N VAL A 25 -0.25 1.56 -5.00
CA VAL A 25 -0.54 0.98 -3.69
C VAL A 25 -1.57 1.82 -2.93
N ILE A 26 -1.46 3.16 -2.96
CA ILE A 26 -2.37 4.03 -2.20
C ILE A 26 -3.79 4.01 -2.75
N GLN A 27 -3.96 3.82 -4.07
CA GLN A 27 -5.27 3.67 -4.71
C GLN A 27 -6.01 2.38 -4.29
N CYS A 28 -5.32 1.43 -3.64
CA CYS A 28 -5.93 0.23 -3.07
C CYS A 28 -6.47 0.44 -1.64
N HIS A 29 -6.23 1.61 -1.04
CA HIS A 29 -6.64 1.95 0.32
C HIS A 29 -7.76 3.00 0.28
N SER A 30 -8.72 2.93 1.22
CA SER A 30 -9.67 4.02 1.43
C SER A 30 -8.96 5.28 1.94
N GLN A 31 -9.59 6.45 1.77
CA GLN A 31 -9.07 7.74 2.25
C GLN A 31 -8.70 7.70 3.75
N ASP A 32 -9.54 7.04 4.55
CA ASP A 32 -9.39 6.91 6.01
C ASP A 32 -8.78 5.56 6.42
N ALA A 33 -8.01 4.91 5.54
CA ALA A 33 -7.39 3.62 5.84
C ALA A 33 -6.37 3.73 6.98
N VAL A 34 -6.21 2.64 7.73
CA VAL A 34 -5.18 2.49 8.76
C VAL A 34 -4.32 1.28 8.41
N LEU A 35 -3.02 1.51 8.22
CA LEU A 35 -2.03 0.46 8.00
C LEU A 35 -1.30 0.18 9.31
N VAL A 36 -1.43 -1.05 9.81
CA VAL A 36 -0.75 -1.51 11.02
C VAL A 36 0.44 -2.38 10.62
N THR A 37 1.62 -2.03 11.13
CA THR A 37 2.89 -2.69 10.79
C THR A 37 3.71 -2.92 12.05
N PRO A 38 4.75 -3.77 12.02
CA PRO A 38 5.69 -3.89 13.14
C PRO A 38 6.43 -2.59 13.48
N ALA A 39 6.55 -1.65 12.52
CA ALA A 39 7.20 -0.36 12.72
C ALA A 39 6.27 0.70 13.35
N GLY A 40 4.97 0.41 13.46
CA GLY A 40 3.96 1.34 13.96
C GLY A 40 2.70 1.38 13.10
N VAL A 41 1.90 2.42 13.30
CA VAL A 41 0.63 2.66 12.60
C VAL A 41 0.78 3.87 11.68
N ALA A 42 0.27 3.75 10.46
CA ALA A 42 0.14 4.85 9.50
C ALA A 42 -1.34 5.06 9.16
N GLU A 43 -1.81 6.29 9.30
CA GLU A 43 -3.21 6.69 9.12
C GLU A 43 -3.40 7.58 7.89
N GLY A 44 -4.38 7.24 7.07
CA GLY A 44 -4.71 7.96 5.86
C GLY A 44 -3.66 7.84 4.75
N HIS A 45 -3.98 8.39 3.59
CA HIS A 45 -3.15 8.22 2.39
C HIS A 45 -1.73 8.78 2.54
N GLU A 46 -1.56 9.93 3.18
CA GLU A 46 -0.25 10.58 3.30
C GLU A 46 0.75 9.73 4.09
N GLN A 47 0.36 9.26 5.28
CA GLN A 47 1.26 8.46 6.12
C GLN A 47 1.49 7.07 5.53
N ILE A 48 0.48 6.47 4.91
CA ILE A 48 0.60 5.17 4.27
C ILE A 48 1.55 5.24 3.06
N ALA A 49 1.43 6.28 2.22
CA ALA A 49 2.35 6.50 1.11
C ALA A 49 3.79 6.70 1.60
N SER A 50 4.00 7.55 2.62
CA SER A 50 5.31 7.75 3.23
C SER A 50 5.92 6.44 3.76
N TYR A 51 5.13 5.58 4.38
CA TYR A 51 5.59 4.27 4.85
C TYR A 51 6.08 3.38 3.70
N TYR A 52 5.32 3.31 2.59
CA TYR A 52 5.73 2.49 1.44
C TYR A 52 6.94 3.07 0.72
N ASP A 53 7.06 4.40 0.59
CA ASP A 53 8.24 5.07 0.06
C ASP A 53 9.51 4.71 0.84
N ASP A 54 9.45 4.83 2.17
CA ASP A 54 10.56 4.47 3.05
C ASP A 54 10.90 2.98 2.97
N LEU A 55 9.87 2.11 2.92
CA LEU A 55 10.04 0.67 2.79
C LEU A 55 10.73 0.28 1.48
N PHE A 56 10.28 0.79 0.34
CA PHE A 56 10.88 0.47 -0.96
C PHE A 56 12.29 1.03 -1.10
N ARG A 57 12.58 2.19 -0.50
CA ARG A 57 13.93 2.75 -0.41
C ARG A 57 14.85 1.87 0.43
N ALA A 58 14.35 1.31 1.55
CA ALA A 58 15.12 0.43 2.42
C ALA A 58 15.37 -0.96 1.80
N PHE A 59 14.47 -1.43 0.93
CA PHE A 59 14.52 -2.77 0.33
C PHE A 59 14.43 -2.74 -1.20
N PRO A 60 15.44 -2.21 -1.92
CA PRO A 60 15.35 -1.97 -3.36
C PRO A 60 15.36 -3.25 -4.24
N ALA A 61 15.77 -4.40 -3.69
CA ALA A 61 15.86 -5.67 -4.43
C ALA A 61 14.67 -6.62 -4.23
N CYS A 62 13.62 -6.17 -3.54
CA CYS A 62 12.40 -6.97 -3.30
C CYS A 62 11.32 -6.79 -4.37
N ALA A 63 11.65 -6.09 -5.48
CA ALA A 63 10.78 -5.91 -6.64
C ALA A 63 10.81 -7.10 -7.60
#